data_AF-A0A2E7LP79-F1
#
_entry.id   AF-A0A2E7LP79-F1
#
_cell.length_a   1.000
_cell.length_b   1.000
_cell.length_c   1.000
_cell.angle_alpha   90.00
_cell.angle_beta   90.00
_cell.angle_gamma   90.00
#
_symmetry.space_group_name_H-M   'P 1'
#
loop_
_entity.id
_entity.type
_entity.pdbx_description
1 polymer ?
#
loop_
_entity_poly.entity_id
_entity_poly.type
_entity_poly.pdbx_seq_one_letter_code
_entity_poly.pdbx_strand_id
1 'polypeptide(L)'
;MGVELLTALAAVLSAVATLAGVWAKRRWSEGGKCQVETHVKAGANVYTALKFIKAEMGASRAYVFEFHNGGSYFSGRGQQKFSCTHEVVEPGISAECMSSQDHRVSNYSTYINALIAEGRFSYLSMDDIEDGGFRNLLQTKGVKAIYNVPIKTLNGKIIGILGVDYVNEVESFPEIVNDSEVQEFMSRQSRLVAGYLV
;
A
#
# COMPACT_ATOMS: atom_id res chain seq x y z
N MET A 1 -48.26 -36.38 -0.37
CA MET A 1 -48.48 -34.92 -0.20
C MET A 1 -48.06 -34.39 1.18
N GLY A 2 -48.44 -35.00 2.31
CA GLY A 2 -48.11 -34.45 3.64
C GLY A 2 -46.61 -34.41 3.99
N VAL A 3 -45.85 -35.43 3.60
CA VAL A 3 -44.40 -35.52 3.91
C VAL A 3 -43.58 -34.50 3.12
N GLU A 4 -43.90 -34.26 1.85
CA GLU A 4 -43.19 -33.29 1.01
C GLU A 4 -43.44 -31.83 1.44
N LEU A 5 -44.65 -31.53 1.93
CA LEU A 5 -44.96 -30.21 2.47
C LEU A 5 -44.19 -29.95 3.78
N LEU A 6 -44.03 -30.97 4.63
CA LEU A 6 -43.25 -30.90 5.87
C LEU A 6 -41.76 -30.71 5.59
N THR A 7 -41.19 -31.43 4.63
CA THR A 7 -39.77 -31.25 4.24
C THR A 7 -39.52 -29.90 3.61
N ALA A 8 -40.44 -29.38 2.78
CA ALA A 8 -40.34 -28.04 2.21
C ALA A 8 -40.38 -26.95 3.30
N LEU A 9 -41.29 -27.05 4.28
CA LEU A 9 -41.37 -26.12 5.41
C LEU A 9 -40.11 -26.15 6.29
N ALA A 10 -39.57 -27.33 6.56
CA ALA A 10 -38.34 -27.48 7.34
C ALA A 10 -37.13 -26.85 6.63
N ALA A 11 -37.03 -27.00 5.31
CA ALA A 11 -35.97 -26.40 4.50
C ALA A 11 -36.06 -24.86 4.47
N VAL A 12 -37.27 -24.29 4.43
CA VAL A 12 -37.47 -22.84 4.49
C VAL A 12 -37.09 -22.30 5.88
N LEU A 13 -37.52 -22.98 6.96
CA LEU A 13 -37.18 -22.58 8.32
C LEU A 13 -35.67 -22.63 8.58
N SER A 14 -34.96 -23.64 8.07
CA SER A 14 -33.50 -23.74 8.23
C SER A 14 -32.76 -22.64 7.45
N ALA A 15 -33.22 -22.31 6.25
CA ALA A 15 -32.69 -21.20 5.46
C ALA A 15 -32.90 -19.84 6.19
N VAL A 16 -34.10 -19.60 6.71
CA VAL A 16 -34.43 -18.37 7.46
C VAL A 16 -33.60 -18.27 8.74
N ALA A 17 -33.49 -19.36 9.51
CA ALA A 17 -32.68 -19.39 10.73
C ALA A 17 -31.20 -19.12 10.44
N THR A 18 -30.67 -19.65 9.33
CA THR A 18 -29.29 -19.40 8.89
C THR A 18 -29.10 -17.93 8.53
N LEU A 19 -29.99 -17.33 7.75
CA LEU A 19 -29.93 -15.93 7.37
C LEU A 19 -30.07 -14.98 8.58
N ALA A 20 -31.00 -15.28 9.49
CA ALA A 20 -31.20 -14.53 10.73
C ALA A 20 -29.98 -14.64 11.66
N GLY A 21 -29.37 -15.82 11.77
CA GLY A 21 -28.15 -16.04 12.53
C GLY A 21 -26.95 -15.27 11.96
N VAL A 22 -26.78 -15.26 10.64
CA VAL A 22 -25.75 -14.46 9.95
C VAL A 22 -25.97 -12.97 10.19
N TRP A 23 -27.22 -12.49 10.07
CA TRP A 23 -27.57 -11.10 10.32
C TRP A 23 -27.31 -10.67 11.77
N ALA A 24 -27.74 -11.48 12.74
CA ALA A 24 -27.53 -11.21 14.17
C ALA A 24 -26.04 -11.22 14.54
N LYS A 25 -25.27 -12.20 14.05
CA LYS A 25 -23.82 -12.28 14.25
C LYS A 25 -23.12 -11.05 13.69
N ARG A 26 -23.49 -10.59 12.49
CA ARG A 26 -22.92 -9.40 11.85
C ARG A 26 -23.20 -8.14 12.67
N ARG A 27 -24.46 -7.97 13.12
CA ARG A 27 -24.86 -6.82 13.95
C ARG A 27 -24.16 -6.79 15.32
N TRP A 28 -23.92 -7.95 15.93
CA TRP A 28 -23.18 -8.04 17.19
C TRP A 28 -21.66 -7.94 17.04
N SER A 29 -21.07 -8.45 15.96
CA SER A 29 -19.62 -8.35 15.75
C SER A 29 -19.18 -6.93 15.36
N GLU A 30 -20.02 -6.21 14.62
CA GLU A 30 -19.75 -4.81 14.22
C GLU A 30 -19.88 -3.82 15.40
N GLY A 31 -20.61 -4.18 16.47
CA GLY A 31 -20.88 -3.28 17.61
C GLY A 31 -19.81 -3.21 18.71
N GLY A 32 -18.68 -3.93 18.60
CA GLY A 32 -17.79 -4.18 19.74
C GLY A 32 -16.40 -3.54 19.72
N LYS A 33 -15.95 -2.93 18.60
CA LYS A 33 -14.58 -2.40 18.49
C LYS A 33 -14.60 -0.97 17.98
N CYS A 34 -13.89 -0.08 18.68
CA CYS A 34 -13.65 1.28 18.23
C CYS A 34 -12.79 1.24 16.95
N GLN A 35 -13.39 1.57 15.81
CA GLN A 35 -12.71 1.57 14.51
C GLN A 35 -11.43 2.42 14.54
N VAL A 36 -11.48 3.57 15.23
CA VAL A 36 -10.33 4.46 15.41
C VAL A 36 -9.17 3.75 16.12
N GLU A 37 -9.45 2.99 17.18
CA GLU A 37 -8.41 2.26 17.91
C GLU A 37 -7.75 1.20 17.03
N THR A 38 -8.53 0.48 16.23
CA THR A 38 -8.02 -0.50 15.26
C THR A 38 -7.13 0.18 14.22
N HIS A 39 -7.59 1.30 13.62
CA HIS A 39 -6.81 2.05 12.66
C HIS A 39 -5.51 2.62 13.25
N VAL A 40 -5.53 3.14 14.47
CA VAL A 40 -4.34 3.67 15.15
C VAL A 40 -3.32 2.57 15.42
N LYS A 41 -3.76 1.39 15.88
CA LYS A 41 -2.86 0.25 16.12
C LYS A 41 -2.23 -0.26 14.83
N ALA A 42 -3.02 -0.38 13.76
CA ALA A 42 -2.53 -0.76 12.44
C ALA A 42 -1.48 0.25 11.94
N GLY A 43 -1.78 1.56 12.00
CA GLY A 43 -0.83 2.61 11.61
C GLY A 43 0.46 2.60 12.43
N ALA A 44 0.38 2.36 13.75
CA ALA A 44 1.56 2.26 14.61
C ALA A 44 2.50 1.11 14.19
N ASN A 45 1.94 -0.01 13.73
CA ASN A 45 2.73 -1.13 13.20
C ASN A 45 3.39 -0.76 11.87
N VAL A 46 2.68 -0.04 10.98
CA VAL A 46 3.26 0.47 9.73
C VAL A 46 4.43 1.42 10.02
N TYR A 47 4.28 2.38 10.93
CA TYR A 47 5.38 3.27 11.33
C TYR A 47 6.58 2.51 11.92
N THR A 48 6.33 1.46 12.70
CA THR A 48 7.40 0.61 13.26
C THR A 48 8.15 -0.12 12.15
N ALA A 49 7.42 -0.71 11.19
CA ALA A 49 8.02 -1.35 10.03
C ALA A 49 8.82 -0.35 9.18
N LEU A 50 8.27 0.84 8.91
CA LEU A 50 8.97 1.87 8.15
C LEU A 50 10.27 2.33 8.82
N LYS A 51 10.30 2.48 10.15
CA LYS A 51 11.55 2.80 10.87
C LYS A 51 12.61 1.73 10.67
N PHE A 52 12.23 0.46 10.77
CA PHE A 52 13.13 -0.67 10.51
C PHE A 52 13.64 -0.65 9.06
N ILE A 53 12.75 -0.54 8.08
CA ILE A 53 13.09 -0.49 6.66
C ILE A 53 14.04 0.68 6.37
N LYS A 54 13.74 1.88 6.90
CA LYS A 54 14.59 3.07 6.72
C LYS A 54 16.00 2.85 7.27
N ALA A 55 16.13 2.17 8.40
CA ALA A 55 17.41 1.88 9.04
C ALA A 55 18.22 0.85 8.24
N GLU A 56 17.62 -0.28 7.88
CA GLU A 56 18.27 -1.34 7.09
C GLU A 56 18.66 -0.85 5.68
N MET A 57 17.83 0.00 5.08
CA MET A 57 18.10 0.58 3.77
C MET A 57 19.07 1.77 3.81
N GLY A 58 19.45 2.27 5.00
CA GLY A 58 20.25 3.49 5.13
C GLY A 58 19.61 4.71 4.45
N ALA A 59 18.28 4.75 4.38
CA ALA A 59 17.55 5.73 3.57
C ALA A 59 17.23 7.01 4.35
N SER A 60 17.05 8.11 3.62
CA SER A 60 16.64 9.40 4.18
C SER A 60 15.15 9.45 4.51
N ARG A 61 14.33 8.76 3.70
CA ARG A 61 12.88 8.63 3.93
C ARG A 61 12.44 7.19 3.66
N ALA A 62 11.42 6.73 4.37
CA ALA A 62 10.67 5.52 4.04
C ALA A 62 9.17 5.80 4.15
N TYR A 63 8.38 5.31 3.20
CA TYR A 63 6.98 5.70 3.07
C TYR A 63 6.09 4.62 2.48
N VAL A 64 4.78 4.78 2.68
CA VAL A 64 3.71 4.00 2.05
C VAL A 64 2.81 4.92 1.26
N PHE A 65 2.63 4.61 -0.02
CA PHE A 65 1.53 5.12 -0.84
C PHE A 65 0.41 4.09 -0.90
N GLU A 66 -0.84 4.51 -0.71
CA GLU A 66 -2.01 3.64 -0.90
C GLU A 66 -2.83 4.10 -2.10
N PHE A 67 -3.26 3.15 -2.93
CA PHE A 67 -4.16 3.44 -4.04
C PHE A 67 -5.58 3.62 -3.53
N HIS A 68 -6.24 4.66 -4.02
CA HIS A 68 -7.63 4.93 -3.71
C HIS A 68 -8.35 5.49 -4.94
N ASN A 69 -9.67 5.34 -4.93
CA ASN A 69 -10.51 6.00 -5.91
C ASN A 69 -10.55 7.51 -5.58
N GLY A 70 -10.50 8.32 -6.63
CA GLY A 70 -10.79 9.75 -6.57
C GLY A 70 -12.20 10.04 -7.12
N GLY A 71 -12.30 11.12 -7.90
CA GLY A 71 -13.53 11.48 -8.60
C GLY A 71 -13.77 10.69 -9.89
N SER A 72 -14.60 11.23 -10.77
CA SER A 72 -14.86 10.70 -12.11
C SER A 72 -14.51 11.72 -13.19
N TYR A 73 -14.15 11.25 -14.38
CA TYR A 73 -14.07 12.07 -15.58
C TYR A 73 -15.47 12.32 -16.13
N PHE A 74 -15.64 13.35 -16.97
CA PHE A 74 -16.91 13.59 -17.69
C PHE A 74 -17.33 12.41 -18.58
N SER A 75 -16.39 11.54 -18.97
CA SER A 75 -16.68 10.28 -19.67
C SER A 75 -17.31 9.20 -18.79
N GLY A 76 -17.46 9.43 -17.48
CA GLY A 76 -17.94 8.45 -16.50
C GLY A 76 -16.86 7.51 -15.95
N ARG A 77 -15.65 7.53 -16.50
CA ARG A 77 -14.53 6.72 -15.99
C ARG A 77 -14.05 7.22 -14.61
N GLY A 78 -13.83 6.32 -13.67
CA GLY A 78 -13.25 6.64 -12.37
C GLY A 78 -11.78 7.10 -12.46
N GLN A 79 -11.41 8.08 -11.64
CA GLN A 79 -10.03 8.53 -11.47
C GLN A 79 -9.35 7.65 -10.42
N GLN A 80 -8.34 6.89 -10.83
CA GLN A 80 -7.50 6.17 -9.88
C GLN A 80 -6.35 7.07 -9.42
N LYS A 81 -6.13 7.10 -8.10
CA LYS A 81 -5.11 7.92 -7.46
C LYS A 81 -4.34 7.14 -6.42
N PHE A 82 -3.25 7.71 -5.94
CA PHE A 82 -2.53 7.25 -4.76
C PHE A 82 -2.06 8.43 -3.92
N SER A 83 -1.98 8.20 -2.61
CA SER A 83 -1.59 9.22 -1.62
C SER A 83 -0.67 8.62 -0.58
N CYS A 84 0.27 9.42 -0.07
CA CYS A 84 1.16 8.98 1.00
C CYS A 84 0.34 8.91 2.30
N THR A 85 0.34 7.77 2.97
CA THR A 85 -0.42 7.60 4.21
C THR A 85 0.47 7.50 5.43
N HIS A 86 1.71 7.05 5.24
CA HIS A 86 2.70 6.88 6.30
C HIS A 86 4.08 7.25 5.78
N GLU A 87 4.84 7.98 6.59
CA GLU A 87 6.20 8.39 6.24
C GLU A 87 7.06 8.50 7.51
N VAL A 88 8.30 8.06 7.42
CA VAL A 88 9.34 8.32 8.41
C VAL A 88 10.53 8.97 7.71
N VAL A 89 11.09 9.99 8.33
CA VAL A 89 12.20 10.77 7.78
C VAL A 89 13.36 10.84 8.76
N GLU A 90 14.56 11.03 8.23
CA GLU A 90 15.72 11.37 9.04
C GLU A 90 15.64 12.78 9.62
N PRO A 91 16.29 13.02 10.78
CA PRO A 91 16.45 14.37 11.31
C PRO A 91 17.07 15.31 10.27
N GLY A 92 16.46 16.48 10.08
CA GLY A 92 16.92 17.48 9.10
C GLY A 92 16.41 17.27 7.67
N ILE A 93 15.67 16.19 7.40
CA ILE A 93 15.05 15.94 6.10
C ILE A 93 13.58 16.37 6.11
N SER A 94 13.12 17.00 5.03
CA SER A 94 11.71 17.37 4.86
C SER A 94 10.82 16.13 4.75
N ALA A 95 9.67 16.18 5.43
CA ALA A 95 8.57 15.25 5.26
C ALA A 95 7.75 15.62 4.01
N GLU A 96 7.49 14.65 3.14
CA GLU A 96 6.77 14.83 1.89
C GLU A 96 5.38 14.19 1.90
N CYS A 97 4.98 13.53 3.01
CA CYS A 97 3.69 12.84 3.10
C CYS A 97 2.52 13.80 2.81
N MET A 98 2.48 14.95 3.47
CA MET A 98 1.40 15.93 3.32
C MET A 98 1.36 16.58 1.92
N SER A 99 2.50 16.71 1.24
CA SER A 99 2.60 17.25 -0.12
C SER A 99 2.35 16.19 -1.20
N SER A 100 2.42 14.90 -0.84
CA SER A 100 2.30 13.77 -1.77
C SER A 100 0.92 13.12 -1.68
N GLN A 101 -0.11 13.88 -2.02
CA GLN A 101 -1.52 13.47 -1.99
C GLN A 101 -2.13 13.50 -3.39
N ASP A 102 -3.13 12.64 -3.62
CA ASP A 102 -4.00 12.65 -4.80
C ASP A 102 -3.27 12.51 -6.16
N HIS A 103 -2.13 11.83 -6.20
CA HIS A 103 -1.38 11.57 -7.42
C HIS A 103 -2.19 10.68 -8.36
N ARG A 104 -2.57 11.19 -9.54
CA ARG A 104 -3.33 10.43 -10.54
C ARG A 104 -2.44 9.36 -11.17
N VAL A 105 -2.90 8.11 -11.15
CA VAL A 105 -2.18 6.96 -11.74
C VAL A 105 -1.86 7.20 -13.22
N SER A 106 -2.77 7.84 -13.96
CA SER A 106 -2.58 8.14 -15.38
C SER A 106 -1.43 9.12 -15.67
N ASN A 107 -1.02 9.93 -14.70
CA ASN A 107 0.09 10.88 -14.88
C ASN A 107 1.46 10.22 -14.69
N TYR A 108 1.50 9.00 -14.12
CA TYR A 108 2.72 8.30 -13.75
C TYR A 108 2.73 6.88 -14.35
N SER A 109 2.18 6.71 -15.55
CA SER A 109 1.94 5.38 -16.15
C SER A 109 3.22 4.55 -16.29
N THR A 110 4.34 5.16 -16.65
CA THR A 110 5.64 4.47 -16.79
C THR A 110 6.12 3.92 -15.46
N TYR A 111 6.10 4.76 -14.41
CA TYR A 111 6.44 4.37 -13.04
C TYR A 111 5.55 3.24 -12.51
N ILE A 112 4.23 3.36 -12.69
CA ILE A 112 3.27 2.35 -12.25
C ILE A 112 3.44 1.04 -13.06
N ASN A 113 3.73 1.13 -14.36
CA ASN A 113 3.95 -0.04 -15.19
C ASN A 113 5.21 -0.82 -14.76
N ALA A 114 6.30 -0.13 -14.44
CA ALA A 114 7.52 -0.77 -13.92
C ALA A 114 7.22 -1.54 -12.62
N LEU A 115 6.49 -0.93 -11.68
CA LEU A 115 6.07 -1.62 -10.44
C LEU A 115 5.22 -2.87 -10.70
N ILE A 116 4.38 -2.86 -11.75
CA ILE A 116 3.54 -4.01 -12.13
C ILE A 116 4.38 -5.10 -12.80
N ALA A 117 5.15 -4.73 -13.82
CA ALA A 117 5.83 -5.66 -14.71
C ALA A 117 7.13 -6.22 -14.12
N GLU A 118 7.92 -5.37 -13.47
CA GLU A 118 9.24 -5.72 -12.95
C GLU A 118 9.21 -6.01 -11.44
N GLY A 119 8.14 -5.60 -10.77
CA GLY A 119 8.00 -5.77 -9.32
C GLY A 119 8.85 -4.80 -8.50
N ARG A 120 9.54 -3.85 -9.15
CA ARG A 120 10.25 -2.74 -8.50
C ARG A 120 10.37 -1.54 -9.44
N PHE A 121 10.69 -0.41 -8.86
CA PHE A 121 11.17 0.78 -9.56
C PHE A 121 12.33 1.34 -8.74
N SER A 122 13.55 1.32 -9.28
CA SER A 122 14.73 1.70 -8.52
C SER A 122 15.80 2.32 -9.40
N TYR A 123 16.34 3.45 -8.97
CA TYR A 123 17.37 4.20 -9.68
C TYR A 123 18.35 4.81 -8.68
N LEU A 124 19.65 4.72 -8.96
CA LEU A 124 20.71 5.36 -8.18
C LEU A 124 20.94 6.82 -8.59
N SER A 125 20.50 7.19 -9.81
CA SER A 125 20.50 8.56 -10.30
C SER A 125 19.14 8.91 -10.91
N MET A 126 18.65 10.12 -10.64
CA MET A 126 17.43 10.64 -11.27
C MET A 126 17.60 10.85 -12.77
N ASP A 127 18.84 10.99 -13.27
CA ASP A 127 19.09 11.21 -14.70
C ASP A 127 18.80 9.98 -15.56
N ASP A 128 18.72 8.80 -14.94
CA ASP A 128 18.38 7.54 -15.58
C ASP A 128 16.86 7.34 -15.74
N ILE A 129 16.05 8.19 -15.11
CA ILE A 129 14.57 8.11 -15.20
C ILE A 129 14.10 8.78 -16.48
N GLU A 130 13.69 8.00 -17.49
CA GLU A 130 13.25 8.52 -18.79
C GLU A 130 12.05 9.49 -18.71
N ASP A 131 11.12 9.25 -17.78
CA ASP A 131 9.94 10.10 -17.60
C ASP A 131 10.34 11.44 -16.96
N GLY A 132 10.50 12.47 -17.79
CA GLY A 132 10.90 13.81 -17.33
C GLY A 132 9.93 14.46 -16.34
N GLY A 133 8.64 14.13 -16.40
CA GLY A 133 7.64 14.66 -15.46
C GLY A 133 7.83 14.08 -14.06
N PHE A 134 8.01 12.75 -13.99
CA PHE A 134 8.29 12.05 -12.74
C PHE A 134 9.68 12.39 -12.20
N ARG A 135 10.70 12.48 -13.07
CA ARG A 135 12.05 12.94 -12.71
C ARG A 135 12.00 14.32 -12.03
N ASN A 136 11.33 15.29 -12.65
CA ASN A 136 11.20 16.63 -12.08
C ASN A 136 10.48 16.60 -10.73
N LEU A 137 9.44 15.79 -10.57
CA LEU A 137 8.73 15.61 -9.29
C LEU A 137 9.66 15.07 -8.19
N LEU A 138 10.52 14.11 -8.50
CA LEU A 138 11.47 13.55 -7.53
C LEU A 138 12.55 14.58 -7.18
N GLN A 139 13.05 15.31 -8.17
CA GLN A 139 14.06 16.36 -7.98
C GLN A 139 13.55 17.53 -7.13
N THR A 140 12.29 17.94 -7.27
CA THR A 140 11.71 19.00 -6.42
C THR A 140 11.59 18.57 -4.96
N LYS A 141 11.51 17.26 -4.69
CA LYS A 141 11.56 16.66 -3.36
C LYS A 141 12.99 16.37 -2.87
N GLY A 142 14.00 16.78 -3.63
CA GLY A 142 15.41 16.56 -3.32
C GLY A 142 15.87 15.11 -3.42
N VAL A 143 15.13 14.23 -4.08
CA VAL A 143 15.48 12.81 -4.22
C VAL A 143 16.64 12.66 -5.20
N LYS A 144 17.63 11.84 -4.83
CA LYS A 144 18.84 11.50 -5.59
C LYS A 144 18.87 10.05 -6.02
N ALA A 145 18.38 9.16 -5.17
CA ALA A 145 18.13 7.76 -5.48
C ALA A 145 16.80 7.31 -4.88
N ILE A 146 16.17 6.31 -5.47
CA ILE A 146 14.86 5.79 -5.10
C ILE A 146 14.83 4.28 -5.20
N TYR A 147 14.13 3.62 -4.27
CA TYR A 147 13.83 2.19 -4.37
C TYR A 147 12.40 1.92 -3.92
N ASN A 148 11.54 1.49 -4.85
CA ASN A 148 10.12 1.28 -4.61
C ASN A 148 9.70 -0.11 -5.05
N VAL A 149 8.77 -0.71 -4.31
CA VAL A 149 8.16 -2.02 -4.60
C VAL A 149 6.65 -1.95 -4.42
N PRO A 150 5.86 -2.73 -5.17
CA PRO A 150 4.43 -2.78 -4.98
C PRO A 150 4.06 -3.50 -3.67
N ILE A 151 3.04 -2.98 -2.99
CA ILE A 151 2.36 -3.66 -1.89
C ILE A 151 1.22 -4.48 -2.50
N LYS A 152 1.29 -5.79 -2.34
CA LYS A 152 0.33 -6.74 -2.90
C LYS A 152 -0.43 -7.46 -1.79
N THR A 153 -1.73 -7.64 -1.97
CA THR A 153 -2.53 -8.57 -1.17
C THR A 153 -2.16 -10.02 -1.48
N LEU A 154 -2.63 -10.97 -0.66
CA LEU A 154 -2.37 -12.41 -0.85
C LEU A 154 -2.83 -12.95 -2.22
N ASN A 155 -3.86 -12.35 -2.82
CA ASN A 155 -4.34 -12.69 -4.17
C ASN A 155 -3.62 -11.93 -5.30
N GLY A 156 -2.53 -11.22 -5.00
CA GLY A 156 -1.70 -10.55 -5.99
C GLY A 156 -2.19 -9.18 -6.45
N LYS A 157 -3.32 -8.67 -5.93
CA LYS A 157 -3.80 -7.31 -6.23
C LYS A 157 -2.85 -6.27 -5.62
N ILE A 158 -2.41 -5.31 -6.42
CA ILE A 158 -1.63 -4.17 -5.92
C ILE A 158 -2.57 -3.19 -5.20
N ILE A 159 -2.24 -2.86 -3.96
CA ILE A 159 -3.00 -1.94 -3.11
C ILE A 159 -2.21 -0.70 -2.68
N GLY A 160 -0.89 -0.72 -2.89
CA GLY A 160 -0.05 0.42 -2.58
C GLY A 160 1.37 0.25 -3.10
N ILE A 161 2.25 1.12 -2.62
CA ILE A 161 3.67 1.16 -2.94
C ILE A 161 4.42 1.37 -1.63
N LEU A 162 5.42 0.54 -1.37
CA LEU A 162 6.39 0.73 -0.30
C LEU A 162 7.65 1.31 -0.94
N GLY A 163 8.16 2.40 -0.38
CA GLY A 163 9.31 3.08 -0.97
C GLY A 163 10.28 3.63 0.06
N VAL A 164 11.52 3.80 -0.40
CA VAL A 164 12.56 4.57 0.28
C VAL A 164 13.20 5.57 -0.70
N ASP A 165 13.54 6.74 -0.17
CA ASP A 165 14.24 7.80 -0.89
C ASP A 165 15.57 8.13 -0.21
N TYR A 166 16.55 8.50 -1.03
CA TYR A 166 17.84 9.03 -0.59
C TYR A 166 17.95 10.47 -1.09
N VAL A 167 18.26 11.40 -0.19
CA VAL A 167 18.46 12.82 -0.56
C VAL A 167 19.92 13.16 -0.85
N ASN A 168 20.83 12.25 -0.52
CA ASN A 168 22.24 12.29 -0.87
C ASN A 168 22.53 11.26 -1.96
N GLU A 169 23.59 11.49 -2.72
CA GLU A 169 24.07 10.50 -3.69
C GLU A 169 24.55 9.23 -2.96
N VAL A 170 24.23 8.08 -3.55
CA VAL A 170 24.62 6.76 -3.06
C VAL A 170 25.18 5.96 -4.23
N GLU A 171 26.31 5.26 -4.00
CA GLU A 171 26.97 4.48 -5.04
C GLU A 171 26.26 3.15 -5.31
N SER A 172 25.62 2.59 -4.28
CA SER A 172 24.85 1.34 -4.35
C SER A 172 23.77 1.30 -3.26
N PHE A 173 22.77 0.44 -3.47
CA PHE A 173 21.86 0.05 -2.39
C PHE A 173 22.60 -0.88 -1.41
N PRO A 174 22.23 -0.87 -0.11
CA PRO A 174 23.00 -1.60 0.90
C PRO A 174 22.96 -3.11 0.70
N GLU A 175 24.03 -3.79 1.09
CA GLU A 175 24.04 -5.24 1.26
C GLU A 175 23.30 -5.58 2.57
N ILE A 176 22.18 -6.30 2.46
CA ILE A 176 21.35 -6.66 3.61
C ILE A 176 21.88 -7.99 4.16
N VAL A 177 22.37 -7.97 5.40
CA VAL A 177 23.13 -9.09 6.05
C VAL A 177 22.38 -10.43 6.07
N ASN A 178 21.07 -10.46 5.80
CA ASN A 178 20.24 -11.67 5.78
C ASN A 178 19.49 -11.92 4.45
N ASP A 179 19.55 -11.01 3.48
CA ASP A 179 18.90 -11.15 2.18
C ASP A 179 19.93 -10.84 1.09
N SER A 180 20.28 -11.83 0.27
CA SER A 180 21.29 -11.68 -0.77
C SER A 180 20.88 -10.71 -1.89
N GLU A 181 19.62 -10.25 -1.92
CA GLU A 181 19.14 -9.23 -2.85
C GLU A 181 18.20 -8.23 -2.14
N VAL A 182 18.49 -6.94 -2.27
CA VAL A 182 17.65 -5.81 -1.77
C VAL A 182 16.20 -5.93 -2.21
N GLN A 183 15.97 -6.47 -3.41
CA GLN A 183 14.63 -6.68 -3.95
C GLN A 183 13.82 -7.68 -3.10
N GLU A 184 14.46 -8.76 -2.63
CA GLU A 184 13.82 -9.76 -1.78
C GLU A 184 13.47 -9.16 -0.42
N PHE A 185 14.41 -8.43 0.18
CA PHE A 185 14.18 -7.69 1.42
C PHE A 185 12.95 -6.79 1.30
N MET A 186 12.97 -5.85 0.34
CA MET A 186 11.88 -4.88 0.15
C MET A 186 10.55 -5.57 -0.16
N SER A 187 10.57 -6.66 -0.94
CA SER A 187 9.37 -7.46 -1.24
C SER A 187 8.81 -8.18 -0.02
N ARG A 188 9.66 -8.66 0.91
CA ARG A 188 9.21 -9.25 2.17
C ARG A 188 8.61 -8.19 3.09
N GLN A 189 9.25 -7.02 3.17
CA GLN A 189 8.76 -5.90 3.95
C GLN A 189 7.41 -5.38 3.41
N SER A 190 7.23 -5.34 2.09
CA SER A 190 5.96 -4.94 1.49
C SER A 190 4.82 -5.91 1.82
N ARG A 191 5.08 -7.22 1.95
CA ARG A 191 4.11 -8.21 2.42
C ARG A 191 3.74 -8.03 3.89
N LEU A 192 4.70 -7.70 4.75
CA LEU A 192 4.45 -7.39 6.16
C LEU A 192 3.56 -6.14 6.29
N VAL A 193 3.91 -5.08 5.58
CA VAL A 193 3.12 -3.84 5.53
C VAL A 193 1.71 -4.12 5.00
N ALA A 194 1.56 -4.93 3.95
CA ALA A 194 0.25 -5.33 3.44
C ALA A 194 -0.65 -5.95 4.53
N GLY A 195 -0.09 -6.76 5.43
CA GLY A 195 -0.83 -7.36 6.54
C GLY A 195 -1.35 -6.37 7.59
N TYR A 196 -0.83 -5.14 7.62
CA TYR A 196 -1.33 -4.07 8.49
C TYR A 196 -2.35 -3.16 7.79
N LEU A 197 -2.38 -3.15 6.46
CA LEU A 197 -3.29 -2.29 5.68
C LEU A 197 -4.63 -2.96 5.34
N VAL A 198 -4.72 -4.29 5.50
CA VAL A 198 -5.88 -5.11 5.07
C VAL A 198 -6.64 -5.69 6.26
#